data_AF-U2LVX3-F1
#
_entry.id   AF-U2LVX3-F1
#
_cell.length_a   1.000
_cell.length_b   1.000
_cell.length_c   1.000
_cell.angle_alpha   90.00
_cell.angle_beta   90.00
_cell.angle_gamma   90.00
#
_symmetry.space_group_name_H-M   'P 1'
#
loop_
_entity.id
_entity.type
_entity.pdbx_description
1 polymer ?
#
loop_
_entity_poly.entity_id
_entity_poly.type
_entity_poly.pdbx_seq_one_letter_code
_entity_poly.pdbx_strand_id
1 'polypeptide(L)' 'MPRKARKPCKHPGCPNLTDGLYCAEHQPLHPDRPSAAKRGYGSKWQRVSKAYLRRHPL' A
#
# COMPACT_ATOMS: atom_id res chain seq x y z
N MET A 1 0.28 -17.53 -23.29
CA MET A 1 0.62 -16.12 -22.96
C MET A 1 1.99 -16.09 -22.29
N PRO A 2 2.92 -15.21 -22.69
CA PRO A 2 4.23 -15.12 -22.04
C PRO A 2 4.09 -14.68 -20.58
N ARG A 3 4.84 -15.31 -19.67
CA ARG A 3 4.91 -14.85 -18.27
C ARG A 3 5.75 -13.58 -18.18
N LYS A 4 5.35 -12.67 -17.29
CA LYS A 4 6.13 -11.47 -16.99
C LYS A 4 7.49 -11.89 -16.41
N ALA A 5 8.57 -11.21 -16.81
CA ALA A 5 9.89 -11.41 -16.23
C ALA A 5 9.86 -11.06 -14.73
N ARG A 6 10.66 -11.78 -13.94
CA ARG A 6 10.82 -11.50 -12.51
C ARG A 6 11.54 -10.16 -12.36
N LYS A 7 11.12 -9.38 -11.37
CA LYS A 7 11.70 -8.06 -11.06
C LYS A 7 12.50 -8.13 -9.76
N PRO A 8 13.50 -7.27 -9.55
CA PRO A 8 14.24 -7.24 -8.30
C PRO A 8 13.34 -6.91 -7.12
N CYS A 9 13.70 -7.43 -5.95
CA CYS A 9 13.06 -7.11 -4.68
C CYS A 9 13.18 -5.61 -4.39
N LYS A 10 12.11 -4.99 -3.86
CA LYS A 10 12.12 -3.57 -3.49
C LYS A 10 12.86 -3.29 -2.17
N HIS A 11 13.26 -4.32 -1.43
CA HIS A 11 14.02 -4.13 -0.19
C HIS A 11 15.43 -3.60 -0.50
N PRO A 12 15.90 -2.55 0.19
CA PRO A 12 17.23 -1.98 -0.05
C PRO A 12 18.33 -3.04 0.06
N GLY A 13 19.17 -3.17 -0.96
CA GLY A 13 20.30 -4.11 -0.95
C GLY A 13 19.96 -5.58 -1.19
N CYS A 14 18.70 -5.93 -1.50
CA CYS A 14 18.33 -7.32 -1.78
C CYS A 14 18.58 -7.70 -3.26
N PRO A 15 19.39 -8.74 -3.55
CA PRO A 15 19.67 -9.17 -4.93
C PRO A 15 18.58 -10.11 -5.51
N ASN A 16 17.60 -10.52 -4.71
CA ASN A 16 16.63 -11.54 -5.11
C ASN A 16 15.62 -11.04 -6.15
N LEU A 17 15.28 -11.90 -7.12
CA LEU A 17 14.21 -11.67 -8.09
C LEU A 17 12.87 -12.25 -7.61
N THR A 18 11.81 -11.47 -7.74
CA THR A 18 10.45 -11.79 -7.26
C THR A 18 9.40 -11.44 -8.31
N ASP A 19 8.28 -12.15 -8.28
CA ASP A 19 7.08 -11.78 -9.05
C ASP A 19 6.25 -10.68 -8.35
N GLY A 20 6.41 -10.56 -7.01
CA GLY A 20 5.72 -9.60 -6.14
C GLY A 20 6.53 -8.34 -5.83
N LEU A 21 6.18 -7.59 -4.78
CA LEU A 21 6.96 -6.42 -4.35
C LEU A 21 8.26 -6.79 -3.62
N TYR A 22 8.22 -7.88 -2.85
CA TYR A 22 9.31 -8.35 -2.00
C TYR A 22 9.58 -9.85 -2.26
N CYS A 23 10.77 -10.35 -1.92
CA CYS A 23 11.05 -11.78 -1.93
C CYS A 23 10.48 -12.44 -0.65
N ALA A 24 10.51 -13.78 -0.58
CA ALA A 24 9.94 -14.52 0.56
C ALA A 24 10.51 -14.08 1.92
N GLU A 25 11.79 -13.68 1.96
CA GLU A 25 12.45 -13.17 3.17
C GLU A 25 11.97 -11.77 3.59
N HIS A 26 11.67 -10.91 2.62
CA HIS A 26 11.31 -9.51 2.88
C HIS A 26 9.80 -9.24 2.91
N GLN A 27 8.97 -10.18 2.44
CA GLN A 27 7.52 -10.10 2.62
C GLN A 27 7.10 -9.92 4.09
N PRO A 28 7.59 -10.71 5.07
CA PRO A 28 7.19 -10.55 6.47
C PRO A 28 7.69 -9.24 7.10
N LEU A 29 8.78 -8.66 6.60
CA LEU A 29 9.33 -7.38 7.08
C LEU A 29 8.49 -6.17 6.65
N HIS A 30 7.66 -6.33 5.63
CA HIS A 30 6.79 -5.28 5.10
C HIS A 30 5.34 -5.74 5.14
N PRO A 31 4.71 -5.77 6.33
CA PRO A 31 3.30 -6.12 6.44
C PRO A 31 2.45 -5.15 5.62
N ASP A 32 1.41 -5.69 4.98
CA ASP A 32 0.50 -4.89 4.20
C ASP A 32 -0.14 -3.81 5.08
N ARG A 33 -0.08 -2.57 4.61
CA ARG A 33 -0.71 -1.46 5.30
C ARG A 33 -2.22 -1.71 5.35
N PRO A 34 -2.86 -1.73 6.53
CA PRO A 34 -4.30 -1.91 6.62
C PRO A 34 -5.04 -0.78 5.88
N SER A 35 -6.20 -1.11 5.32
CA SER A 35 -7.04 -0.15 4.59
C SER A 35 -7.41 1.04 5.47
N ALA A 36 -7.73 2.19 4.85
CA ALA A 36 -8.12 3.40 5.58
C ALA A 36 -9.26 3.14 6.58
N ALA A 37 -10.24 2.31 6.20
CA ALA A 37 -11.33 1.89 7.07
C ALA A 37 -10.85 1.11 8.31
N LYS A 38 -9.96 0.12 8.13
CA LYS A 38 -9.37 -0.65 9.24
C LYS A 38 -8.53 0.22 10.19
N ARG A 39 -8.00 1.33 9.68
CA ARG A 39 -7.24 2.32 10.47
C ARG A 39 -8.13 3.31 11.23
N GLY A 40 -9.46 3.22 11.12
CA GLY A 40 -10.40 4.12 11.77
C GLY A 40 -10.91 5.28 10.90
N TYR A 41 -10.42 5.42 9.66
CA TYR A 41 -10.91 6.41 8.69
C TYR A 41 -12.15 5.90 7.94
N GLY A 42 -13.15 5.44 8.70
CA GLY A 42 -14.41 4.95 8.17
C GLY A 42 -15.37 6.07 7.73
N SER A 43 -16.65 5.72 7.59
CA SER A 43 -17.72 6.63 7.13
C SER A 43 -17.84 7.92 7.94
N LYS A 44 -17.64 7.86 9.28
CA LYS A 44 -17.65 9.04 10.15
C LYS A 44 -16.57 10.05 9.75
N TRP A 45 -15.34 9.60 9.53
CA TRP A 45 -14.24 10.45 9.09
C TRP A 45 -14.51 11.05 7.71
N GLN A 46 -14.96 10.22 6.76
CA GLN A 46 -15.29 10.69 5.41
C GLN A 46 -16.35 11.79 5.41
N ARG A 47 -17.38 11.68 6.26
CA ARG A 47 -18.43 12.69 6.40
C ARG A 47 -17.88 14.03 6.91
N VAL A 48 -17.03 13.99 7.94
CA VAL A 48 -16.41 15.20 8.51
C VAL A 48 -15.44 15.84 7.51
N SER A 49 -14.58 15.04 6.87
CA SER A 49 -13.63 15.53 5.86
C SER A 49 -14.33 16.20 4.68
N LYS A 50 -15.41 15.60 4.15
CA LYS A 50 -16.22 16.22 3.08
C LYS A 50 -16.86 17.53 3.52
N ALA A 51 -17.38 17.61 4.74
CA ALA A 51 -17.95 18.85 5.27
C ALA A 51 -16.90 19.95 5.40
N TYR A 52 -15.69 19.61 5.84
CA TYR A 52 -14.57 20.53 5.91
C TYR A 52 -14.16 21.06 4.53
N LEU A 53 -14.00 20.18 3.54
CA LEU A 53 -13.62 20.56 2.17
C LEU A 53 -14.65 21.45 1.48
N ARG A 54 -15.95 21.25 1.75
CA ARG A 54 -17.00 22.15 1.24
C ARG A 54 -16.90 23.57 1.80
N ARG A 55 -16.44 23.71 3.05
CA ARG A 55 -16.26 25.01 3.71
C ARG A 55 -14.94 25.69 3.33
N HIS A 56 -13.97 24.91 2.88
CA HIS A 56 -12.63 25.38 2.49
C HIS A 56 -12.30 24.85 1.08
N PRO A 57 -12.92 25.42 0.03
CA PRO A 57 -12.57 25.08 -1.35
C PRO A 57 -11.10 25.45 -1.63
N LEU A 58 -10.40 24.56 -2.33
CA LEU A 58 -8.99 24.69 -2.73
C LEU A 58 -8.84 25.51 -3.99
#